data_AF-A0A9D8A0P4-F1
#
_entry.id   AF-A0A9D8A0P4-F1
#
_cell.length_a   1.000
_cell.length_b   1.000
_cell.length_c   1.000
_cell.angle_alpha   90.00
_cell.angle_beta   90.00
_cell.angle_gamma   90.00
#
_symmetry.space_group_name_H-M   'P 1'
#
loop_
_entity.id
_entity.type
_entity.pdbx_description
1 polymer ?
#
loop_
_entity_poly.entity_id
_entity_poly.type
_entity_poly.pdbx_seq_one_letter_code
_entity_poly.pdbx_strand_id
1 'polypeptide(L)'
;MAAAENLLREDLSAIESIEATIEIIDVEMGKDPWYLTVGKTPLKRVHKLLAKLGSIGVSTDRESMVSIEVDGLFHKFMEQVESIFNNLLNQLE
;
A
#
# COMPACT_ATOMS: atom_id res chain seq x y z
N MET A 1 -15.23 25.11 21.85
CA MET A 1 -16.13 24.16 21.18
C MET A 1 -15.74 23.97 19.71
N ALA A 2 -15.68 25.04 18.91
CA ALA A 2 -15.29 24.98 17.49
C ALA A 2 -13.93 24.30 17.19
N ALA A 3 -12.91 24.47 18.04
CA ALA A 3 -11.60 23.85 17.82
C ALA A 3 -11.64 22.30 17.90
N ALA A 4 -12.46 21.73 18.77
CA ALA A 4 -12.59 20.28 18.90
C ALA A 4 -13.42 19.67 17.75
N GLU A 5 -14.45 20.39 17.28
CA GLU A 5 -15.22 19.98 16.10
C GLU A 5 -14.38 20.03 14.81
N ASN A 6 -13.52 21.03 14.66
CA ASN A 6 -12.61 21.11 13.52
C ASN A 6 -11.62 19.93 13.50
N LEU A 7 -11.03 19.59 14.65
CA LEU A 7 -10.13 18.43 14.76
C LEU A 7 -10.84 17.12 14.41
N LEU A 8 -12.05 16.90 14.95
CA LEU A 8 -12.83 15.70 14.63
C LEU A 8 -13.19 15.62 13.13
N ARG A 9 -13.44 16.76 12.48
CA ARG A 9 -13.69 16.82 11.05
C ARG A 9 -12.44 16.50 10.23
N GLU A 10 -11.29 17.02 10.65
CA GLU A 10 -10.00 16.73 10.00
C GLU A 10 -9.64 15.24 10.13
N ASP A 11 -9.82 14.66 11.31
CA ASP A 11 -9.58 13.23 11.55
C ASP A 11 -10.48 12.33 10.69
N LEU A 12 -11.77 12.68 10.56
CA LEU A 12 -12.71 11.94 9.70
C LEU A 12 -12.32 12.06 8.21
N SER A 13 -11.99 13.27 7.76
CA SER A 13 -11.51 13.51 6.38
C SER A 13 -10.23 12.71 6.07
N ALA A 14 -9.31 12.61 7.04
CA ALA A 14 -8.10 11.82 6.91
C ALA A 14 -8.41 10.32 6.81
N ILE A 15 -9.35 9.80 7.61
CA ILE A 15 -9.78 8.39 7.54
C ILE A 15 -10.41 8.09 6.18
N GLU A 16 -11.31 8.94 5.68
CA GLU A 16 -11.95 8.77 4.37
C GLU A 16 -10.92 8.74 3.23
N SER A 17 -9.90 9.61 3.30
CA SER A 17 -8.79 9.65 2.34
C SER A 17 -7.94 8.37 2.38
N ILE A 18 -7.69 7.83 3.58
CA ILE A 18 -6.96 6.58 3.76
C ILE A 18 -7.75 5.39 3.19
N GLU A 19 -9.06 5.34 3.46
CA GLU A 19 -9.93 4.29 2.92
C GLU A 19 -9.97 4.31 1.39
N ALA A 20 -10.14 5.49 0.79
CA ALA A 20 -10.09 5.65 -0.67
C ALA A 20 -8.74 5.22 -1.25
N THR A 21 -7.63 5.54 -0.59
CA THR A 21 -6.28 5.12 -1.01
C THR A 21 -6.14 3.60 -0.95
N ILE A 22 -6.63 2.96 0.12
CA ILE A 22 -6.62 1.50 0.27
C ILE A 22 -7.44 0.84 -0.83
N GLU A 23 -8.61 1.39 -1.17
CA GLU A 23 -9.46 0.87 -2.24
C GLU A 23 -8.79 0.95 -3.61
N ILE A 24 -8.14 2.08 -3.94
CA ILE A 24 -7.40 2.24 -5.20
C ILE A 24 -6.30 1.18 -5.30
N ILE A 25 -5.50 1.02 -4.24
CA ILE A 25 -4.43 0.02 -4.20
C ILE A 25 -5.02 -1.39 -4.32
N ASP A 26 -6.11 -1.69 -3.62
CA ASP A 26 -6.72 -3.02 -3.63
C ASP A 26 -7.32 -3.41 -4.98
N VAL A 27 -7.95 -2.47 -5.68
CA VAL A 27 -8.49 -2.68 -7.04
C VAL A 27 -7.36 -2.96 -8.03
N GLU A 28 -6.29 -2.19 -7.96
CA GLU A 28 -5.16 -2.33 -8.88
C GLU A 28 -4.35 -3.61 -8.60
N MET A 29 -4.06 -3.89 -7.33
CA MET A 29 -3.32 -5.08 -6.91
C MET A 29 -4.16 -6.36 -6.98
N GLY A 30 -5.50 -6.24 -6.91
CA GLY A 30 -6.46 -7.34 -7.07
C GLY A 30 -6.36 -8.06 -8.41
N LYS A 31 -5.68 -7.45 -9.39
CA LYS A 31 -5.36 -8.07 -10.68
C LYS A 31 -4.31 -9.19 -10.54
N ASP A 32 -3.52 -9.22 -9.46
CA ASP A 32 -2.59 -10.29 -9.15
C ASP A 32 -3.26 -11.36 -8.25
N PRO A 33 -3.41 -12.62 -8.70
CA PRO A 33 -4.01 -13.69 -7.91
C PRO A 33 -3.31 -13.93 -6.57
N TRP A 34 -1.99 -13.74 -6.49
CA TRP A 34 -1.23 -13.89 -5.26
C TRP A 34 -1.68 -12.85 -4.22
N TYR A 35 -1.92 -11.61 -4.64
CA TYR A 35 -2.37 -10.53 -3.75
C TYR A 35 -3.71 -10.87 -3.08
N LEU A 36 -4.65 -11.46 -3.82
CA LEU A 36 -5.94 -11.89 -3.26
C LEU A 36 -5.79 -12.95 -2.16
N THR A 37 -4.71 -13.75 -2.18
CA THR A 37 -4.43 -14.75 -1.13
C THR A 37 -3.91 -14.14 0.17
N VAL A 38 -3.35 -12.93 0.14
CA VAL A 38 -2.65 -12.39 1.32
C VAL A 38 -3.62 -12.01 2.44
N GLY A 39 -4.88 -11.68 2.15
CA GLY A 39 -5.84 -11.24 3.17
C GLY A 39 -7.30 -11.19 2.69
N LYS A 40 -8.22 -11.26 3.65
CA LYS A 40 -9.68 -11.32 3.38
C LYS A 40 -10.31 -9.95 3.07
N THR A 41 -9.67 -8.86 3.48
CA THR A 41 -10.18 -7.49 3.29
C THR A 41 -9.10 -6.61 2.65
N PRO A 42 -9.47 -5.54 1.92
CA PRO A 42 -8.53 -4.59 1.33
C PRO A 42 -7.47 -4.10 2.31
N LEU A 43 -7.90 -3.59 3.47
CA LEU A 43 -7.02 -3.15 4.55
C LEU A 43 -6.04 -4.24 4.99
N LYS A 44 -6.50 -5.49 5.16
CA LYS A 44 -5.62 -6.60 5.58
C LYS A 44 -4.63 -6.99 4.49
N ARG A 45 -5.02 -6.91 3.21
CA ARG A 45 -4.13 -7.20 2.09
C ARG A 45 -3.03 -6.14 1.98
N VAL A 46 -3.42 -4.85 1.96
CA VAL A 46 -2.50 -3.72 1.94
C VAL A 46 -1.58 -3.71 3.16
N HIS A 47 -2.10 -3.94 4.37
CA HIS A 47 -1.27 -4.00 5.57
C HIS A 47 -0.22 -5.13 5.52
N LYS A 48 -0.60 -6.33 5.11
CA LYS A 48 0.34 -7.46 4.99
C LYS A 48 1.39 -7.25 3.90
N LEU A 49 0.98 -6.60 2.83
CA LEU A 49 1.88 -6.20 1.75
C LEU A 49 2.91 -5.22 2.28
N LEU A 50 2.49 -4.10 2.90
CA LEU A 50 3.38 -3.12 3.53
C LEU A 50 4.31 -3.74 4.59
N ALA A 51 3.80 -4.65 5.42
CA ALA A 51 4.60 -5.39 6.40
C ALA A 51 5.67 -6.27 5.72
N LYS A 52 5.35 -6.91 4.59
CA LYS A 52 6.31 -7.67 3.79
C LYS A 52 7.37 -6.76 3.17
N LEU A 53 6.99 -5.58 2.67
CA LEU A 53 7.94 -4.58 2.14
C LEU A 53 8.91 -4.11 3.22
N GLY A 54 8.38 -3.75 4.40
CA GLY A 54 9.20 -3.32 5.54
C GLY A 54 10.14 -4.42 6.03
N SER A 55 9.69 -5.68 6.01
CA SER A 55 10.54 -6.83 6.33
C SER A 55 11.68 -7.02 5.33
N ILE A 56 11.44 -6.74 4.04
CA ILE A 56 12.46 -6.84 3.00
C ILE A 56 13.51 -5.77 3.20
N GLY A 57 13.12 -4.50 3.36
CA GLY A 57 14.06 -3.41 3.63
C GLY A 57 14.98 -3.68 4.83
N VAL A 58 14.41 -4.19 5.93
CA VAL A 58 15.19 -4.55 7.14
C VAL A 58 16.11 -5.76 6.90
N SER A 59 15.74 -6.70 6.02
CA SER A 59 16.56 -7.86 5.67
C SER A 59 17.68 -7.55 4.67
N THR A 60 17.46 -6.59 3.76
CA THR A 60 18.48 -6.09 2.82
C THR A 60 19.56 -5.30 3.56
N ASP A 61 19.18 -4.51 4.57
CA ASP A 61 20.10 -3.82 5.48
C ASP A 61 20.90 -4.76 6.39
N ARG A 62 20.49 -6.03 6.51
CA ARG A 62 21.10 -7.03 7.40
C ARG A 62 21.84 -8.16 6.70
N GLU A 63 22.11 -8.07 5.40
CA GLU A 63 22.86 -9.11 4.66
C GLU A 63 22.21 -10.51 4.77
N SER A 64 20.94 -10.58 5.15
CA SER A 64 20.22 -11.85 5.17
C SER A 64 19.71 -12.14 3.77
N MET A 65 20.03 -13.31 3.22
CA MET A 65 19.58 -13.77 1.90
C MET A 65 18.06 -13.66 1.79
N VAL A 66 17.58 -12.53 1.25
CA VAL A 66 16.22 -12.41 0.75
C VAL A 66 16.13 -13.41 -0.40
N SER A 67 15.23 -14.39 -0.29
CA SER A 67 15.00 -15.35 -1.38
C SER A 67 14.74 -14.56 -2.66
N ILE A 68 15.40 -14.91 -3.76
CA ILE A 68 15.29 -14.23 -5.07
C ILE A 68 13.82 -14.12 -5.52
N GLU A 69 12.96 -15.07 -5.14
CA GLU A 69 11.51 -15.01 -5.39
C GLU A 69 10.80 -13.89 -4.60
N VAL A 70 11.22 -13.64 -3.37
CA VAL A 70 10.65 -12.59 -2.51
C VAL A 70 11.08 -11.21 -2.99
N ASP A 71 12.32 -11.08 -3.45
CA ASP A 71 12.86 -9.85 -4.04
C ASP A 71 12.19 -9.54 -5.39
N GLY A 72 11.99 -10.55 -6.24
CA GLY A 72 11.24 -10.40 -7.49
C GLY A 72 9.79 -9.98 -7.29
N LEU A 73 9.12 -10.52 -6.26
CA LEU A 73 7.75 -10.11 -5.90
C LEU A 73 7.71 -8.67 -5.36
N PHE A 74 8.72 -8.24 -4.61
CA PHE A 74 8.85 -6.88 -4.11
C PHE A 74 9.08 -5.88 -5.26
N HIS A 75 9.99 -6.20 -6.17
CA HIS A 75 10.28 -5.36 -7.31
C HIS A 75 9.05 -5.18 -8.21
N LYS A 76 8.38 -6.27 -8.58
CA LYS A 76 7.13 -6.24 -9.35
C LYS A 76 6.04 -5.41 -8.65
N PHE A 77 5.96 -5.51 -7.33
CA PHE A 77 5.01 -4.72 -6.55
C PHE A 77 5.35 -3.22 -6.56
N MET A 78 6.61 -2.87 -6.30
CA MET A 78 7.06 -1.48 -6.29
C MET A 78 6.87 -0.83 -7.66
N GLU A 79 7.16 -1.56 -8.75
CA GLU A 79 6.89 -1.09 -10.12
C GLU A 79 5.39 -0.84 -10.35
N GLN A 80 4.51 -1.73 -9.87
CA GLN A 80 3.06 -1.55 -10.00
C GLN A 80 2.57 -0.34 -9.21
N VAL A 81 3.04 -0.15 -7.97
CA VAL A 81 2.70 1.02 -7.16
C VAL A 81 3.23 2.31 -7.79
N GLU A 82 4.48 2.32 -8.21
CA GLU A 82 5.10 3.47 -8.88
C GLU A 82 4.35 3.83 -10.17
N SER A 83 3.92 2.84 -10.95
CA SER A 83 3.09 3.06 -12.14
C SER A 83 1.73 3.69 -11.79
N ILE A 84 1.08 3.25 -10.71
CA ILE A 84 -0.18 3.84 -10.24
C ILE A 84 0.03 5.31 -9.85
N PHE A 85 1.07 5.61 -9.09
CA PHE A 85 1.39 6.99 -8.69
C PHE A 85 1.72 7.88 -9.88
N ASN A 86 2.52 7.39 -10.84
CA ASN A 86 2.85 8.15 -12.05
C ASN A 86 1.62 8.41 -12.92
N ASN A 87 0.71 7.44 -13.06
CA ASN A 87 -0.54 7.64 -13.79
C ASN A 87 -1.48 8.63 -13.10
N LEU A 88 -1.54 8.61 -11.77
CA LEU A 88 -2.31 9.60 -11.00
C LEU A 88 -1.74 11.01 -11.15
N LEU A 89 -0.40 11.17 -11.05
CA LEU A 89 0.29 12.44 -11.25
C LEU A 89 0.06 13.01 -12.65
N ASN A 90 0.14 12.16 -13.69
CA ASN A 90 -0.10 12.57 -15.08
C ASN A 90 -1.57 12.97 -15.37
N GLN A 91 -2.53 12.58 -14.52
CA GLN A 91 -3.93 13.00 -14.64
C GLN A 91 -4.23 14.30 -13.88
N LEU A 92 -3.29 14.77 -13.06
CA LEU A 92 -3.42 16.00 -12.26
C LEU A 92 -2.72 17.20 -12.89
N GLU A 93 -1.89 17.01 -13.92
CA GLU A 93 -1.36 18.05 -14.83
C GLU A 93 -2.31 18.37 -15.98
#